data_AF-A0AAX0N6N1-F1
#
_entry.id   AF-A0AAX0N6N1-F1
#
_cell.length_a   1.000
_cell.length_b   1.000
_cell.length_c   1.000
_cell.angle_alpha   90.00
_cell.angle_beta   90.00
_cell.angle_gamma   90.00
#
_symmetry.space_group_name_H-M   'P 1'
#
loop_
_entity.id
_entity.type
_entity.pdbx_description
1 polymer ?
#
loop_
_entity_poly.entity_id
_entity_poly.type
_entity_poly.pdbx_seq_one_letter_code
_entity_poly.pdbx_strand_id
1 'polypeptide(L)'
;GYTSKVAGGAASGFTITNSYSPETVDVKATKNWDDANNQDGKRPTKITINLLADGQKVASKEVQAATDGTWTATFEKLAKYKAGKEIKYTVTEEAVAEYESTITDFTITNKYAPKAIDYKVTKVWKDANNQDGKRPESVTVQLYKKVGNADPVAVEGKKLTLTAKDKTDANTWVASFTNLPQYEAGKEITYSIKEVDVPAGYEASVTGQVVTNTYTPKTVVLSGTKVWKDNNNQSGKRADKVKVQIFKGEGEKAELVQEIEVSEATGWKFESKPLPKYENGTEIKYTVKEVAVKEYTSTVTTDKDGKYTVTNEYTPVKTSVKGKKIWKDEDNKDGIRPASITVKLLADGQDTGKTAVASEATGWTYEFTGLDRYKDQGTEIKYSVVEVPVDGYTSEVEGFNITNTHTPEKPNEPGKPNEPSKPNEPGKPGQKPQLPNTGEKASNVAVVAGLALMAVTGGLYFVSRKNK
;
A
#
# COMPACT_ATOMS: atom_id res chain seq x y z
N GLY A 1 -98.29 41.97 -9.13
CA GLY A 1 -99.68 42.45 -8.98
C GLY A 1 -100.63 41.52 -9.73
N TYR A 2 -101.93 41.59 -9.45
CA TYR A 2 -102.93 40.84 -10.22
C TYR A 2 -103.27 41.60 -11.52
N THR A 3 -103.49 40.88 -12.61
CA THR A 3 -104.06 41.38 -13.85
C THR A 3 -105.51 40.95 -13.93
N SER A 4 -106.44 41.90 -13.98
CA SER A 4 -107.88 41.62 -14.08
C SER A 4 -108.34 41.67 -15.53
N LYS A 5 -109.11 40.67 -15.96
CA LYS A 5 -109.81 40.66 -17.25
C LYS A 5 -111.30 40.45 -17.01
N VAL A 6 -112.14 41.26 -17.64
CA VAL A 6 -113.59 41.12 -17.60
C VAL A 6 -114.08 40.62 -18.96
N ALA A 7 -114.96 39.62 -18.97
CA ALA A 7 -115.58 39.07 -20.18
C ALA A 7 -117.08 38.80 -19.95
N GLY A 8 -117.86 38.76 -21.04
CA GLY A 8 -119.32 38.54 -20.99
C GLY A 8 -120.13 39.80 -21.32
N GLY A 9 -121.44 39.74 -21.09
CA GLY A 9 -122.37 40.85 -21.40
C GLY A 9 -123.71 40.71 -20.68
N ALA A 10 -124.56 41.73 -20.76
CA ALA A 10 -125.78 41.84 -19.94
C ALA A 10 -126.73 40.63 -20.03
N ALA A 11 -126.79 39.93 -21.18
CA ALA A 11 -127.64 38.75 -21.38
C ALA A 11 -127.02 37.42 -20.90
N SER A 12 -125.69 37.35 -20.75
CA SER A 12 -124.95 36.12 -20.41
C SER A 12 -124.20 36.19 -19.07
N GLY A 13 -124.21 37.35 -18.40
CA GLY A 13 -123.47 37.63 -17.18
C GLY A 13 -122.03 38.10 -17.46
N PHE A 14 -121.42 38.78 -16.48
CA PHE A 14 -120.00 39.17 -16.53
C PHE A 14 -119.16 38.24 -15.65
N THR A 15 -118.02 37.79 -16.18
CA THR A 15 -116.99 37.05 -15.45
C THR A 15 -115.75 37.93 -15.32
N ILE A 16 -115.28 38.13 -14.10
CA ILE A 16 -114.00 38.80 -13.80
C ILE A 16 -112.97 37.72 -13.46
N THR A 17 -111.92 37.63 -14.26
CA THR A 17 -110.78 36.74 -14.00
C THR A 17 -109.61 37.58 -13.53
N ASN A 18 -109.18 37.39 -12.28
CA ASN A 18 -107.93 37.92 -11.77
C ASN A 18 -106.82 36.88 -11.93
N SER A 19 -105.78 37.22 -12.68
CA SER A 19 -104.61 36.37 -12.89
C SER A 19 -103.41 36.96 -12.15
N TYR A 20 -102.66 36.14 -11.43
CA TYR A 20 -101.40 36.53 -10.79
C TYR A 20 -100.28 35.67 -11.38
N SER A 21 -99.24 36.33 -11.88
CA SER A 21 -97.98 35.68 -12.23
C SER A 21 -97.02 35.85 -11.05
N PRO A 22 -96.68 34.77 -10.33
CA PRO A 22 -95.74 34.84 -9.22
C PRO A 22 -94.38 35.40 -9.67
N GLU A 23 -93.75 36.19 -8.80
CA GLU A 23 -92.35 36.60 -9.01
C GLU A 23 -91.43 35.38 -8.92
N THR A 24 -90.48 35.31 -9.85
CA THR A 24 -89.47 34.26 -9.90
C THR A 24 -88.06 34.82 -9.81
N VAL A 25 -87.15 33.99 -9.32
CA VAL A 25 -85.71 34.24 -9.32
C VAL A 25 -84.98 33.07 -9.97
N ASP A 26 -83.80 33.35 -10.52
CA ASP A 26 -82.91 32.32 -11.04
C ASP A 26 -81.69 32.23 -10.11
N VAL A 27 -81.28 30.99 -9.79
CA VAL A 27 -80.08 30.73 -8.99
C VAL A 27 -79.04 30.09 -9.90
N LYS A 28 -77.89 30.76 -10.06
CA LYS A 28 -76.75 30.23 -10.82
C LYS A 28 -75.61 29.87 -9.87
N ALA A 29 -75.33 28.58 -9.77
CA ALA A 29 -74.17 28.06 -9.05
C ALA A 29 -72.97 27.89 -9.99
N THR A 30 -71.77 28.20 -9.49
CA THR A 30 -70.50 27.99 -10.18
C THR A 30 -69.63 27.00 -9.41
N LYS A 31 -68.86 26.19 -10.13
CA LYS A 31 -67.98 25.19 -9.54
C LYS A 31 -66.54 25.41 -9.98
N ASN A 32 -65.67 25.49 -8.98
CA ASN A 32 -64.23 25.62 -9.12
C ASN A 32 -63.51 24.37 -8.58
N TRP A 33 -62.33 24.12 -9.14
CA TRP A 33 -61.45 23.01 -8.76
C TRP A 33 -60.08 23.57 -8.39
N ASP A 34 -59.65 23.32 -7.15
CA ASP A 34 -58.31 23.60 -6.65
C ASP A 34 -57.54 22.27 -6.53
N ASP A 35 -57.07 21.76 -7.67
CA ASP A 35 -56.49 20.40 -7.81
C ASP A 35 -55.29 20.34 -8.76
N ALA A 36 -54.57 21.47 -8.89
CA ALA A 36 -53.41 21.63 -9.76
C ALA A 36 -53.68 21.18 -11.21
N ASN A 37 -54.78 21.64 -11.80
CA ASN A 37 -55.21 21.28 -13.15
C ASN A 37 -55.41 19.76 -13.33
N ASN A 38 -55.98 19.10 -12.33
CA ASN A 38 -56.22 17.66 -12.33
C ASN A 38 -54.93 16.83 -12.55
N GLN A 39 -53.82 17.24 -11.94
CA GLN A 39 -52.50 16.59 -12.09
C GLN A 39 -52.59 15.06 -11.89
N ASP A 40 -53.33 14.63 -10.87
CA ASP A 40 -53.44 13.23 -10.46
C ASP A 40 -54.60 12.49 -11.16
N GLY A 41 -55.36 13.16 -12.02
CA GLY A 41 -56.47 12.54 -12.76
C GLY A 41 -57.66 12.13 -11.87
N LYS A 42 -57.79 12.71 -10.68
CA LYS A 42 -58.83 12.38 -9.68
C LYS A 42 -60.14 13.13 -9.84
N ARG A 43 -60.15 14.20 -10.65
CA ARG A 43 -61.36 14.99 -10.86
C ARG A 43 -62.45 14.11 -11.52
N PRO A 44 -63.65 14.01 -10.93
CA PRO A 44 -64.74 13.25 -11.54
C PRO A 44 -65.21 13.89 -12.84
N THR A 45 -65.83 13.10 -13.71
CA THR A 45 -66.42 13.59 -14.98
C THR A 45 -67.76 14.29 -14.77
N LYS A 46 -68.39 14.11 -13.61
CA LYS A 46 -69.68 14.71 -13.23
C LYS A 46 -69.80 14.87 -11.71
N ILE A 47 -70.62 15.84 -11.29
CA ILE A 47 -70.98 16.09 -9.89
C ILE A 47 -72.49 16.35 -9.77
N THR A 48 -73.04 16.27 -8.57
CA THR A 48 -74.45 16.62 -8.29
C THR A 48 -74.52 17.85 -7.39
N ILE A 49 -75.16 18.92 -7.87
CA ILE A 49 -75.46 20.13 -7.09
C ILE A 49 -76.93 20.12 -6.68
N ASN A 50 -77.18 20.28 -5.38
CA ASN A 50 -78.51 20.37 -4.79
C ASN A 50 -78.88 21.83 -4.55
N LEU A 51 -80.12 22.19 -4.87
CA LEU A 51 -80.72 23.47 -4.49
C LEU A 51 -81.55 23.27 -3.22
N LEU A 52 -81.32 24.11 -2.22
CA LEU A 52 -82.09 24.15 -0.99
C LEU A 52 -82.93 25.42 -0.95
N ALA A 53 -84.19 25.28 -0.54
CA ALA A 53 -85.09 26.37 -0.20
C ALA A 53 -85.36 26.33 1.30
N ASP A 54 -84.99 27.38 2.03
CA ASP A 54 -85.12 27.47 3.49
C ASP A 54 -84.52 26.25 4.21
N GLY A 55 -83.40 25.74 3.69
CA GLY A 55 -82.69 24.57 4.24
C GLY A 55 -83.21 23.19 3.80
N GLN A 56 -84.28 23.11 3.01
CA GLN A 56 -84.79 21.84 2.48
C GLN A 56 -84.39 21.64 1.02
N LYS A 57 -83.88 20.45 0.66
CA LYS A 57 -83.56 20.10 -0.73
C LYS A 57 -84.84 20.10 -1.57
N VAL A 58 -84.89 20.95 -2.60
CA VAL A 58 -86.04 21.10 -3.50
C VAL A 58 -85.76 20.67 -4.94
N ALA A 59 -84.49 20.68 -5.35
CA ALA A 59 -84.07 20.22 -6.66
C ALA A 59 -82.60 19.75 -6.64
N SER A 60 -82.19 19.04 -7.68
CA SER A 60 -80.79 18.69 -7.92
C SER A 60 -80.51 18.69 -9.42
N LYS A 61 -79.25 18.99 -9.78
CA LYS A 61 -78.76 18.88 -11.16
C LYS A 61 -77.43 18.15 -11.16
N GLU A 62 -77.31 17.19 -12.08
CA GLU A 62 -76.01 16.63 -12.46
C GLU A 62 -75.32 17.61 -13.42
N VAL A 63 -74.05 17.90 -13.15
CA VAL A 63 -73.25 18.88 -13.90
C VAL A 63 -72.00 18.18 -14.41
N GLN A 64 -71.63 18.51 -15.65
CA GLN A 64 -70.38 18.11 -16.29
C GLN A 64 -69.63 19.38 -16.73
N ALA A 65 -68.34 19.25 -17.03
CA ALA A 65 -67.58 20.35 -17.62
C ALA A 65 -68.20 20.77 -18.97
N ALA A 66 -68.37 22.06 -19.18
CA ALA A 66 -68.60 22.62 -20.50
C ALA A 66 -67.34 22.51 -21.36
N THR A 67 -67.44 22.81 -22.66
CA THR A 67 -66.32 22.73 -23.61
C THR A 67 -65.16 23.67 -23.26
N ASP A 68 -65.44 24.76 -22.55
CA ASP A 68 -64.44 25.72 -22.03
C ASP A 68 -63.88 25.32 -20.66
N GLY A 69 -64.28 24.16 -20.14
CA GLY A 69 -63.87 23.64 -18.84
C GLY A 69 -64.64 24.23 -17.64
N THR A 70 -65.58 25.14 -17.86
CA THR A 70 -66.40 25.72 -16.79
C THR A 70 -67.48 24.75 -16.31
N TRP A 71 -67.86 24.87 -15.03
CA TRP A 71 -68.90 24.04 -14.41
C TRP A 71 -69.95 24.98 -13.81
N THR A 72 -71.18 24.94 -14.33
CA THR A 72 -72.28 25.77 -13.84
C THR A 72 -73.59 25.01 -13.76
N ALA A 73 -74.39 25.30 -12.74
CA ALA A 73 -75.78 24.86 -12.66
C ALA A 73 -76.70 26.07 -12.52
N THR A 74 -77.67 26.20 -13.43
CA THR A 74 -78.71 27.23 -13.33
C THR A 74 -80.04 26.59 -12.94
N PHE A 75 -80.69 27.11 -11.91
CA PHE A 75 -82.05 26.76 -11.52
C PHE A 75 -82.94 27.95 -11.84
N GLU A 76 -83.79 27.81 -12.86
CA GLU A 76 -84.59 28.91 -13.40
C GLU A 76 -86.01 28.90 -12.85
N LYS A 77 -86.65 30.08 -12.87
CA LYS A 77 -88.07 30.27 -12.57
C LYS A 77 -88.46 29.75 -11.18
N LEU A 78 -87.58 29.91 -10.19
CA LEU A 78 -87.83 29.52 -8.80
C LEU A 78 -88.76 30.54 -8.14
N ALA A 79 -89.70 30.09 -7.30
CA ALA A 79 -90.59 30.99 -6.59
C ALA A 79 -89.79 31.93 -5.67
N LYS A 80 -90.01 33.25 -5.76
CA LYS A 80 -89.31 34.20 -4.88
C LYS A 80 -89.86 34.19 -3.45
N TYR A 81 -91.14 33.87 -3.30
CA TYR A 81 -91.84 33.92 -2.02
C TYR A 81 -92.60 32.63 -1.71
N LYS A 82 -92.57 32.20 -0.44
CA LYS A 82 -93.41 31.12 0.11
C LYS A 82 -94.20 31.68 1.30
N ALA A 83 -95.53 31.62 1.22
CA ALA A 83 -96.43 32.17 2.24
C ALA A 83 -96.11 33.64 2.62
N GLY A 84 -95.76 34.47 1.62
CA GLY A 84 -95.47 35.90 1.82
C GLY A 84 -94.07 36.22 2.37
N LYS A 85 -93.21 35.24 2.64
CA LYS A 85 -91.80 35.44 3.03
C LYS A 85 -90.87 35.09 1.86
N GLU A 86 -89.78 35.85 1.71
CA GLU A 86 -88.78 35.57 0.68
C GLU A 86 -88.06 34.26 1.01
N ILE A 87 -87.89 33.41 -0.01
CA ILE A 87 -87.27 32.10 0.14
C ILE A 87 -85.76 32.30 0.16
N LYS A 88 -85.08 31.77 1.20
CA LYS A 88 -83.62 31.75 1.22
C LYS A 88 -83.11 30.55 0.43
N TYR A 89 -82.60 30.80 -0.77
CA TYR A 89 -81.94 29.79 -1.58
C TYR A 89 -80.47 29.62 -1.20
N THR A 90 -80.03 28.37 -1.07
CA THR A 90 -78.62 27.99 -0.92
C THR A 90 -78.34 26.75 -1.76
N VAL A 91 -77.08 26.39 -1.91
CA VAL A 91 -76.66 25.17 -2.62
C VAL A 91 -75.83 24.27 -1.73
N THR A 92 -75.91 22.97 -1.98
CA THR A 92 -74.97 21.98 -1.45
C THR A 92 -74.47 21.08 -2.58
N GLU A 93 -73.32 20.44 -2.38
CA GLU A 93 -72.79 19.43 -3.30
C GLU A 93 -72.88 18.05 -2.64
N GLU A 94 -73.18 17.02 -3.43
CA GLU A 94 -72.95 15.64 -2.98
C GLU A 94 -71.45 15.37 -2.82
N ALA A 95 -71.07 14.60 -1.80
CA ALA A 95 -69.66 14.40 -1.46
C ALA A 95 -68.87 13.84 -2.66
N VAL A 96 -67.79 14.53 -3.01
CA VAL A 96 -66.83 14.08 -4.03
C VAL A 96 -65.68 13.38 -3.31
N ALA A 97 -65.45 12.11 -3.64
CA ALA A 97 -64.41 11.30 -2.99
C ALA A 97 -63.02 11.96 -3.12
N GLU A 98 -62.24 11.93 -2.03
CA GLU A 98 -60.89 12.52 -1.93
C GLU A 98 -60.82 14.06 -1.98
N TYR A 99 -61.94 14.78 -2.15
CA TYR A 99 -61.96 16.25 -2.19
C TYR A 99 -62.58 16.87 -0.94
N GLU A 100 -62.04 18.02 -0.53
CA GLU A 100 -62.63 18.89 0.48
C GLU A 100 -63.45 20.00 -0.20
N SER A 101 -64.72 20.14 0.17
CA SER A 101 -65.63 21.13 -0.44
C SER A 101 -65.81 22.35 0.45
N THR A 102 -65.77 23.53 -0.16
CA THR A 102 -66.13 24.81 0.46
C THR A 102 -67.18 25.51 -0.39
N ILE A 103 -68.17 26.11 0.25
CA ILE A 103 -69.25 26.83 -0.42
C ILE A 103 -69.29 28.25 0.11
N THR A 104 -69.18 29.23 -0.78
CA THR A 104 -69.36 30.65 -0.49
C THR A 104 -70.44 31.18 -1.42
N ASP A 105 -71.57 31.56 -0.85
CA ASP A 105 -72.82 31.87 -1.57
C ASP A 105 -73.23 30.74 -2.53
N PHE A 106 -73.07 30.96 -3.83
CA PHE A 106 -73.37 29.99 -4.88
C PHE A 106 -72.11 29.48 -5.61
N THR A 107 -70.93 29.74 -5.05
CA THR A 107 -69.65 29.24 -5.57
C THR A 107 -69.18 28.07 -4.74
N ILE A 108 -69.06 26.90 -5.38
CA ILE A 108 -68.57 25.66 -4.78
C ILE A 108 -67.12 25.48 -5.22
N THR A 109 -66.19 25.27 -4.29
CA THR A 109 -64.79 24.98 -4.59
C THR A 109 -64.41 23.66 -3.96
N ASN A 110 -63.99 22.69 -4.78
CA ASN A 110 -63.41 21.46 -4.28
C ASN A 110 -61.90 21.51 -4.38
N LYS A 111 -61.25 21.19 -3.26
CA LYS A 111 -59.80 21.17 -3.13
C LYS A 111 -59.29 19.75 -3.03
N TYR A 112 -58.22 19.47 -3.78
CA TYR A 112 -57.47 18.23 -3.74
C TYR A 112 -55.98 18.56 -3.71
N ALA A 113 -55.28 18.06 -2.70
CA ALA A 113 -53.83 18.18 -2.62
C ALA A 113 -53.20 17.07 -3.49
N PRO A 114 -52.47 17.40 -4.57
CA PRO A 114 -51.82 16.39 -5.41
C PRO A 114 -50.80 15.56 -4.63
N LYS A 115 -50.68 14.28 -4.98
CA LYS A 115 -49.75 13.36 -4.32
C LYS A 115 -48.32 13.67 -4.73
N ALA A 116 -47.44 13.65 -3.74
CA ALA A 116 -46.02 13.83 -3.92
C ALA A 116 -45.23 12.70 -3.26
N ILE A 117 -44.03 12.45 -3.78
CA ILE A 117 -43.08 11.47 -3.27
C ILE A 117 -41.71 12.12 -3.06
N ASP A 118 -40.90 11.49 -2.22
CA ASP A 118 -39.49 11.78 -2.10
C ASP A 118 -38.68 10.71 -2.83
N TYR A 119 -37.62 11.13 -3.52
CA TYR A 119 -36.72 10.24 -4.25
C TYR A 119 -35.31 10.34 -3.66
N LYS A 120 -34.94 9.31 -2.90
CA LYS A 120 -33.65 9.22 -2.22
C LYS A 120 -32.55 8.84 -3.21
N VAL A 121 -31.38 9.44 -3.06
CA VAL A 121 -30.19 9.16 -3.85
C VAL A 121 -29.07 8.75 -2.91
N THR A 122 -28.46 7.62 -3.18
CA THR A 122 -27.27 7.13 -2.45
C THR A 122 -26.07 7.22 -3.37
N LYS A 123 -25.05 7.98 -2.97
CA LYS A 123 -23.76 8.05 -3.65
C LYS A 123 -22.76 7.16 -2.94
N VAL A 124 -22.15 6.24 -3.66
CA VAL A 124 -21.13 5.30 -3.16
C VAL A 124 -19.79 5.58 -3.84
N TRP A 125 -18.73 5.60 -3.03
CA TRP A 125 -17.34 5.75 -3.48
C TRP A 125 -16.60 4.42 -3.33
N LYS A 126 -16.08 3.89 -4.44
CA LYS A 126 -15.20 2.71 -4.49
C LYS A 126 -13.79 3.15 -4.85
N ASP A 127 -13.11 3.79 -3.91
CA ASP A 127 -11.81 4.45 -4.10
C ASP A 127 -10.83 4.21 -2.94
N ALA A 128 -10.96 3.05 -2.27
CA ALA A 128 -10.17 2.66 -1.10
C ALA A 128 -10.15 3.73 0.00
N ASN A 129 -11.33 4.21 0.41
CA ASN A 129 -11.47 5.27 1.42
C ASN A 129 -10.73 6.57 1.04
N ASN A 130 -10.77 6.94 -0.24
CA ASN A 130 -10.05 8.10 -0.77
C ASN A 130 -8.52 8.04 -0.53
N GLN A 131 -7.91 6.87 -0.65
CA GLN A 131 -6.48 6.65 -0.41
C GLN A 131 -5.59 7.66 -1.15
N ASP A 132 -5.90 7.93 -2.42
CA ASP A 132 -5.12 8.84 -3.28
C ASP A 132 -5.54 10.31 -3.17
N GLY A 133 -6.52 10.65 -2.32
CA GLY A 133 -6.99 12.02 -2.15
C GLY A 133 -7.61 12.62 -3.41
N LYS A 134 -8.16 11.79 -4.31
CA LYS A 134 -8.74 12.22 -5.60
C LYS A 134 -10.25 12.43 -5.57
N ARG A 135 -10.92 12.06 -4.48
CA ARG A 135 -12.36 12.29 -4.33
C ARG A 135 -12.65 13.80 -4.34
N PRO A 136 -13.56 14.29 -5.20
CA PRO A 136 -13.95 15.69 -5.22
C PRO A 136 -14.74 16.07 -3.96
N GLU A 137 -14.87 17.37 -3.72
CA GLU A 137 -15.67 17.90 -2.59
C GLU A 137 -17.18 17.74 -2.79
N SER A 138 -17.62 17.63 -4.05
CA SER A 138 -19.01 17.46 -4.41
C SER A 138 -19.20 16.68 -5.71
N VAL A 139 -20.40 16.15 -5.89
CA VAL A 139 -20.89 15.57 -7.16
C VAL A 139 -22.31 16.05 -7.41
N THR A 140 -22.70 16.12 -8.68
CA THR A 140 -24.04 16.56 -9.07
C THR A 140 -24.78 15.44 -9.80
N VAL A 141 -26.03 15.23 -9.40
CA VAL A 141 -26.93 14.22 -9.96
C VAL A 141 -28.14 14.92 -10.58
N GLN A 142 -28.44 14.61 -11.83
CA GLN A 142 -29.61 15.10 -12.56
C GLN A 142 -30.77 14.11 -12.42
N LEU A 143 -31.96 14.63 -12.10
CA LEU A 143 -33.21 13.87 -12.08
C LEU A 143 -33.81 13.77 -13.49
N TYR A 144 -34.34 12.59 -13.82
CA TYR A 144 -35.09 12.31 -15.04
C TYR A 144 -36.46 11.76 -14.66
N LYS A 145 -37.47 12.10 -15.46
CA LYS A 145 -38.83 11.58 -15.33
C LYS A 145 -39.26 10.86 -16.60
N LYS A 146 -40.08 9.83 -16.44
CA LYS A 146 -40.74 9.10 -17.53
C LYS A 146 -42.22 8.98 -17.20
N VAL A 147 -43.07 9.31 -18.17
CA VAL A 147 -44.54 9.22 -18.05
C VAL A 147 -45.06 8.22 -19.08
N GLY A 148 -45.66 7.13 -18.61
CA GLY A 148 -46.10 6.04 -19.49
C GLY A 148 -44.95 5.43 -20.31
N ASN A 149 -45.14 5.32 -21.63
CA ASN A 149 -44.16 4.70 -22.54
C ASN A 149 -43.17 5.68 -23.17
N ALA A 150 -43.19 6.96 -22.80
CA ALA A 150 -42.23 7.93 -23.30
C ALA A 150 -40.79 7.61 -22.85
N ASP A 151 -39.81 8.17 -23.54
CA ASP A 151 -38.42 8.12 -23.09
C ASP A 151 -38.22 9.02 -21.85
N PRO A 152 -37.29 8.67 -20.94
CA PRO A 152 -36.97 9.53 -19.81
C PRO A 152 -36.42 10.89 -20.26
N VAL A 153 -37.01 11.97 -19.74
CA VAL A 153 -36.58 13.34 -20.00
C VAL A 153 -36.01 13.97 -18.73
N ALA A 154 -34.98 14.81 -18.88
CA ALA A 154 -34.39 15.53 -17.75
C ALA A 154 -35.43 16.48 -17.15
N VAL A 155 -35.52 16.51 -15.82
CA VAL A 155 -36.36 17.48 -15.11
C VAL A 155 -35.57 18.77 -14.94
N GLU A 156 -35.96 19.80 -15.68
CA GLU A 156 -35.27 21.09 -15.67
C GLU A 156 -35.22 21.69 -14.26
N GLY A 157 -34.07 22.28 -13.90
CA GLY A 157 -33.83 22.85 -12.58
C GLY A 157 -33.73 21.84 -11.42
N LYS A 158 -33.93 20.53 -11.67
CA LYS A 158 -33.84 19.49 -10.63
C LYS A 158 -32.50 18.75 -10.72
N LYS A 159 -31.47 19.40 -10.18
CA LYS A 159 -30.18 18.79 -9.85
C LYS A 159 -30.02 18.68 -8.34
N LEU A 160 -29.33 17.63 -7.90
CA LEU A 160 -28.98 17.38 -6.51
C LEU A 160 -27.46 17.38 -6.40
N THR A 161 -26.92 18.30 -5.60
CA THR A 161 -25.49 18.34 -5.31
C THR A 161 -25.26 17.66 -3.97
N LEU A 162 -24.47 16.58 -3.98
CA LEU A 162 -24.06 15.88 -2.78
C LEU A 162 -22.64 16.30 -2.41
N THR A 163 -22.41 16.49 -1.12
CA THR A 163 -21.14 16.96 -0.54
C THR A 163 -20.75 16.10 0.66
N ALA A 164 -19.61 16.40 1.28
CA ALA A 164 -19.21 15.78 2.54
C ALA A 164 -20.20 15.99 3.71
N LYS A 165 -21.12 16.97 3.63
CA LYS A 165 -22.18 17.18 4.65
C LYS A 165 -23.25 16.09 4.60
N ASP A 166 -23.42 15.46 3.45
CA ASP A 166 -24.43 14.43 3.20
C ASP A 166 -23.91 13.02 3.54
N LYS A 167 -22.73 12.94 4.17
CA LYS A 167 -22.01 11.72 4.48
C LYS A 167 -22.73 10.90 5.56
N THR A 168 -23.06 9.65 5.25
CA THR A 168 -23.57 8.69 6.22
C THR A 168 -22.47 7.79 6.78
N ASP A 169 -21.45 7.50 5.97
CA ASP A 169 -20.24 6.77 6.37
C ASP A 169 -19.03 7.18 5.51
N ALA A 170 -17.86 6.57 5.72
CA ALA A 170 -16.62 6.90 4.99
C ALA A 170 -16.77 7.03 3.47
N ASN A 171 -17.63 6.22 2.84
CA ASN A 171 -17.75 6.06 1.39
C ASN A 171 -19.17 6.27 0.86
N THR A 172 -20.14 6.60 1.72
CA THR A 172 -21.53 6.76 1.31
C THR A 172 -22.04 8.14 1.65
N TRP A 173 -22.63 8.82 0.68
CA TRP A 173 -23.39 10.05 0.84
C TRP A 173 -24.84 9.82 0.47
N VAL A 174 -25.77 10.51 1.14
CA VAL A 174 -27.20 10.34 0.93
C VAL A 174 -27.89 11.69 0.93
N ALA A 175 -28.65 11.95 -0.13
CA ALA A 175 -29.51 13.13 -0.23
C ALA A 175 -30.80 12.75 -0.97
N SER A 176 -31.81 13.63 -0.98
CA SER A 176 -33.10 13.33 -1.61
C SER A 176 -33.61 14.51 -2.42
N PHE A 177 -34.29 14.21 -3.53
CA PHE A 177 -35.25 15.13 -4.12
C PHE A 177 -36.56 15.00 -3.35
N THR A 178 -37.09 16.10 -2.83
CA THR A 178 -38.34 16.09 -2.05
C THR A 178 -39.50 16.71 -2.82
N ASN A 179 -40.72 16.35 -2.43
CA ASN A 179 -41.97 16.88 -2.98
C ASN A 179 -42.04 16.77 -4.52
N LEU A 180 -41.65 15.62 -5.07
CA LEU A 180 -41.78 15.34 -6.49
C LEU A 180 -43.21 14.88 -6.80
N PRO A 181 -43.88 15.38 -7.86
CA PRO A 181 -45.19 14.88 -8.27
C PRO A 181 -45.17 13.36 -8.46
N GLN A 182 -46.19 12.66 -7.94
CA GLN A 182 -46.35 11.23 -8.22
C GLN A 182 -46.98 11.00 -9.60
N TYR A 183 -47.83 11.93 -10.05
CA TYR A 183 -48.58 11.82 -11.30
C TYR A 183 -48.38 13.05 -12.19
N GLU A 184 -48.53 12.85 -13.50
CA GLU A 184 -48.60 13.90 -14.50
C GLU A 184 -49.75 13.59 -15.46
N ALA A 185 -50.73 14.48 -15.51
CA ALA A 185 -51.95 14.29 -16.31
C ALA A 185 -52.62 12.92 -16.06
N GLY A 186 -52.71 12.51 -14.79
CA GLY A 186 -53.31 11.25 -14.35
C GLY A 186 -52.47 9.99 -14.58
N LYS A 187 -51.25 10.11 -15.10
CA LYS A 187 -50.33 8.97 -15.29
C LYS A 187 -49.20 9.00 -14.28
N GLU A 188 -48.87 7.86 -13.70
CA GLU A 188 -47.79 7.76 -12.72
C GLU A 188 -46.43 8.06 -13.36
N ILE A 189 -45.60 8.80 -12.64
CA ILE A 189 -44.26 9.21 -13.05
C ILE A 189 -43.23 8.20 -12.52
N THR A 190 -42.41 7.66 -13.41
CA THR A 190 -41.22 6.89 -13.02
C THR A 190 -39.99 7.79 -13.03
N TYR A 191 -39.32 7.91 -11.89
CA TYR A 191 -38.10 8.70 -11.76
C TYR A 191 -36.82 7.87 -11.88
N SER A 192 -35.80 8.47 -12.48
CA SER A 192 -34.45 7.92 -12.61
C SER A 192 -33.42 9.04 -12.48
N ILE A 193 -32.14 8.68 -12.35
CA ILE A 193 -31.06 9.64 -12.12
C ILE A 193 -29.86 9.37 -13.02
N LYS A 194 -29.06 10.41 -13.25
CA LYS A 194 -27.75 10.30 -13.89
C LYS A 194 -26.78 11.25 -13.20
N GLU A 195 -25.57 10.78 -12.91
CA GLU A 195 -24.50 11.69 -12.50
C GLU A 195 -24.02 12.51 -13.70
N VAL A 196 -23.88 13.81 -13.48
CA VAL A 196 -23.31 14.74 -14.45
C VAL A 196 -21.91 15.15 -14.00
N ASP A 197 -21.04 15.48 -14.95
CA ASP A 197 -19.68 15.96 -14.67
C ASP A 197 -18.85 14.96 -13.84
N VAL A 198 -18.81 13.70 -14.30
CA VAL A 198 -18.08 12.62 -13.63
C VAL A 198 -16.62 13.03 -13.35
N PRO A 199 -16.14 12.93 -12.10
CA PRO A 199 -14.80 13.37 -11.73
C PRO A 199 -13.70 12.67 -12.53
N ALA A 200 -12.65 13.41 -12.88
CA ALA A 200 -11.55 12.86 -13.67
C ALA A 200 -10.90 11.64 -12.98
N GLY A 201 -10.70 10.57 -13.75
CA GLY A 201 -10.13 9.31 -13.26
C GLY A 201 -11.14 8.36 -12.58
N TYR A 202 -12.38 8.79 -12.38
CA TYR A 202 -13.44 7.92 -11.87
C TYR A 202 -14.30 7.34 -13.01
N GLU A 203 -14.76 6.11 -12.80
CA GLU A 203 -15.81 5.49 -13.60
C GLU A 203 -17.14 5.53 -12.84
N ALA A 204 -18.17 6.12 -13.45
CA ALA A 204 -19.50 6.25 -12.85
C ALA A 204 -20.46 5.16 -13.33
N SER A 205 -21.32 4.69 -12.45
CA SER A 205 -22.42 3.77 -12.76
C SER A 205 -23.66 4.11 -11.93
N VAL A 206 -24.84 3.78 -12.47
CA VAL A 206 -26.12 4.01 -11.79
C VAL A 206 -26.93 2.72 -11.80
N THR A 207 -27.37 2.29 -10.62
CA THR A 207 -28.26 1.14 -10.43
C THR A 207 -29.41 1.56 -9.53
N GLY A 208 -30.59 1.78 -10.11
CA GLY A 208 -31.75 2.31 -9.39
C GLY A 208 -31.46 3.71 -8.82
N GLN A 209 -31.56 3.82 -7.50
CA GLN A 209 -31.29 5.06 -6.73
C GLN A 209 -29.84 5.22 -6.27
N VAL A 210 -28.95 4.30 -6.67
CA VAL A 210 -27.55 4.27 -6.25
C VAL A 210 -26.63 4.71 -7.38
N VAL A 211 -25.85 5.75 -7.13
CA VAL A 211 -24.76 6.22 -7.99
C VAL A 211 -23.45 5.71 -7.41
N THR A 212 -22.63 5.00 -8.19
CA THR A 212 -21.32 4.51 -7.74
C THR A 212 -20.21 5.07 -8.59
N ASN A 213 -19.24 5.74 -7.95
CA ASN A 213 -17.99 6.15 -8.57
C ASN A 213 -16.84 5.24 -8.12
N THR A 214 -16.13 4.66 -9.08
CA THR A 214 -15.00 3.76 -8.85
C THR A 214 -13.70 4.41 -9.28
N TYR A 215 -12.67 4.34 -8.45
CA TYR A 215 -11.32 4.78 -8.75
C TYR A 215 -10.33 3.73 -8.28
N THR A 216 -9.44 3.29 -9.17
CA THR A 216 -8.38 2.34 -8.84
C THR A 216 -7.18 3.09 -8.27
N PRO A 217 -6.81 2.87 -6.99
CA PRO A 217 -5.68 3.56 -6.38
C PRO A 217 -4.37 3.27 -7.09
N LYS A 218 -3.50 4.28 -7.17
CA LYS A 218 -2.18 4.14 -7.81
C LYS A 218 -1.24 3.34 -6.92
N THR A 219 -0.39 2.56 -7.57
CA THR A 219 0.66 1.78 -6.91
C THR A 219 2.05 2.15 -7.45
N VAL A 220 3.07 1.76 -6.70
CA VAL A 220 4.48 1.83 -7.06
C VAL A 220 5.14 0.47 -6.82
N VAL A 221 6.12 0.13 -7.64
CA VAL A 221 6.93 -1.08 -7.50
C VAL A 221 8.37 -0.64 -7.32
N LEU A 222 9.02 -1.11 -6.25
CA LEU A 222 10.43 -0.86 -5.98
C LEU A 222 11.23 -2.05 -6.49
N SER A 223 12.29 -1.79 -7.25
CA SER A 223 13.19 -2.84 -7.73
C SER A 223 14.64 -2.45 -7.53
N GLY A 224 15.52 -3.45 -7.55
CA GLY A 224 16.94 -3.22 -7.32
C GLY A 224 17.82 -4.43 -7.50
N THR A 225 19.10 -4.22 -7.24
CA THR A 225 20.16 -5.24 -7.31
C THR A 225 20.95 -5.30 -6.01
N LYS A 226 21.41 -6.50 -5.68
CA LYS A 226 22.38 -6.76 -4.62
C LYS A 226 23.77 -6.90 -5.22
N VAL A 227 24.73 -6.16 -4.67
CA VAL A 227 26.14 -6.17 -5.07
C VAL A 227 27.00 -6.59 -3.89
N TRP A 228 28.01 -7.41 -4.16
CA TRP A 228 29.01 -7.85 -3.19
C TRP A 228 30.37 -7.26 -3.56
N LYS A 229 30.96 -6.49 -2.64
CA LYS A 229 32.34 -6.00 -2.69
C LYS A 229 33.19 -6.79 -1.71
N ASP A 230 33.54 -8.01 -2.12
CA ASP A 230 34.21 -9.02 -1.28
C ASP A 230 35.28 -9.81 -2.06
N ASN A 231 35.83 -9.20 -3.10
CA ASN A 231 36.82 -9.79 -3.99
C ASN A 231 36.39 -11.17 -4.54
N ASN A 232 35.18 -11.25 -5.09
CA ASN A 232 34.57 -12.47 -5.61
C ASN A 232 34.46 -13.58 -4.54
N ASN A 233 33.94 -13.22 -3.36
CA ASN A 233 33.79 -14.11 -2.21
C ASN A 233 35.11 -14.78 -1.80
N GLN A 234 36.22 -14.03 -1.84
CA GLN A 234 37.52 -14.56 -1.48
C GLN A 234 37.46 -15.25 -0.11
N SER A 235 36.96 -14.59 0.92
CA SER A 235 36.90 -15.13 2.28
C SER A 235 35.94 -16.31 2.48
N GLY A 236 35.11 -16.66 1.50
CA GLY A 236 34.05 -17.67 1.64
C GLY A 236 32.96 -17.29 2.67
N LYS A 237 32.87 -16.02 3.06
CA LYS A 237 31.93 -15.52 4.08
C LYS A 237 30.63 -14.98 3.49
N ARG A 238 30.51 -14.91 2.16
CA ARG A 238 29.27 -14.45 1.50
C ARG A 238 28.12 -15.40 1.87
N ALA A 239 26.99 -14.83 2.29
CA ALA A 239 25.79 -15.60 2.53
C ALA A 239 25.14 -16.04 1.21
N ASP A 240 24.61 -17.27 1.16
CA ASP A 240 23.90 -17.80 -0.02
C ASP A 240 22.64 -16.99 -0.37
N LYS A 241 22.09 -16.31 0.64
CA LYS A 241 20.91 -15.46 0.52
C LYS A 241 20.93 -14.32 1.54
N VAL A 242 20.26 -13.24 1.18
CA VAL A 242 20.03 -12.07 2.04
C VAL A 242 18.56 -11.70 2.02
N LYS A 243 18.15 -10.87 2.97
CA LYS A 243 16.77 -10.37 3.08
C LYS A 243 16.76 -8.86 2.92
N VAL A 244 16.18 -8.41 1.82
CA VAL A 244 15.92 -7.00 1.55
C VAL A 244 14.56 -6.64 2.14
N GLN A 245 14.53 -5.56 2.91
CA GLN A 245 13.35 -5.08 3.61
C GLN A 245 12.91 -3.75 3.04
N ILE A 246 11.62 -3.64 2.72
CA ILE A 246 11.00 -2.40 2.26
C ILE A 246 10.22 -1.82 3.43
N PHE A 247 10.57 -0.59 3.75
CA PHE A 247 9.93 0.17 4.80
C PHE A 247 9.10 1.31 4.22
N LYS A 248 7.92 1.50 4.79
CA LYS A 248 7.09 2.69 4.60
C LYS A 248 7.53 3.76 5.59
N GLY A 249 7.92 4.93 5.11
CA GLY A 249 8.46 6.01 5.92
C GLY A 249 9.96 5.89 6.20
N GLU A 250 10.44 6.77 7.10
CA GLU A 250 11.86 6.89 7.47
C GLU A 250 12.05 6.99 8.98
N GLY A 251 13.28 6.74 9.44
CA GLY A 251 13.66 6.83 10.85
C GLY A 251 12.97 5.76 11.73
N GLU A 252 12.71 6.11 12.99
CA GLU A 252 12.14 5.20 13.99
C GLU A 252 10.65 4.87 13.75
N LYS A 253 9.95 5.69 12.95
CA LYS A 253 8.53 5.48 12.60
C LYS A 253 8.34 4.63 11.34
N ALA A 254 9.44 4.16 10.75
CA ALA A 254 9.39 3.37 9.53
C ALA A 254 8.75 1.99 9.80
N GLU A 255 7.74 1.64 9.01
CA GLU A 255 7.00 0.38 9.13
C GLU A 255 7.50 -0.63 8.08
N LEU A 256 7.84 -1.85 8.51
CA LEU A 256 8.21 -2.92 7.58
C LEU A 256 6.97 -3.41 6.82
N VAL A 257 6.91 -3.19 5.50
CA VAL A 257 5.75 -3.55 4.67
C VAL A 257 6.00 -4.79 3.80
N GLN A 258 7.27 -5.11 3.55
CA GLN A 258 7.66 -6.30 2.80
C GLN A 258 9.09 -6.72 3.14
N GLU A 259 9.33 -8.03 3.19
CA GLU A 259 10.67 -8.63 3.20
C GLU A 259 10.80 -9.55 1.99
N ILE A 260 11.92 -9.45 1.28
CA ILE A 260 12.19 -10.15 0.01
C ILE A 260 13.51 -10.90 0.16
N GLU A 261 13.48 -12.21 -0.09
CA GLU A 261 14.68 -13.03 -0.14
C GLU A 261 15.38 -12.85 -1.49
N VAL A 262 16.69 -12.59 -1.46
CA VAL A 262 17.53 -12.34 -2.63
C VAL A 262 18.70 -13.30 -2.59
N SER A 263 18.98 -13.96 -3.72
CA SER A 263 20.03 -14.97 -3.82
C SER A 263 20.60 -15.01 -5.24
N GLU A 264 21.56 -15.90 -5.47
CA GLU A 264 22.08 -16.16 -6.80
C GLU A 264 20.99 -16.67 -7.76
N ALA A 265 20.04 -17.47 -7.26
CA ALA A 265 18.91 -17.97 -8.06
C ALA A 265 17.99 -16.84 -8.56
N THR A 266 17.89 -15.72 -7.83
CA THR A 266 17.17 -14.52 -8.30
C THR A 266 18.05 -13.59 -9.14
N GLY A 267 19.27 -14.02 -9.48
CA GLY A 267 20.27 -13.20 -10.15
C GLY A 267 20.70 -11.99 -9.32
N TRP A 268 20.61 -12.09 -8.00
CA TRP A 268 20.84 -10.99 -7.05
C TRP A 268 19.97 -9.75 -7.34
N LYS A 269 18.75 -9.95 -7.84
CA LYS A 269 17.75 -8.91 -8.10
C LYS A 269 16.55 -9.08 -7.18
N PHE A 270 15.88 -7.97 -6.90
CA PHE A 270 14.61 -7.96 -6.16
C PHE A 270 13.62 -6.99 -6.79
N GLU A 271 12.34 -7.30 -6.60
CA GLU A 271 11.20 -6.47 -6.98
C GLU A 271 10.10 -6.62 -5.93
N SER A 272 9.49 -5.51 -5.53
CA SER A 272 8.42 -5.48 -4.54
C SER A 272 7.10 -5.94 -5.16
N LYS A 273 6.14 -6.33 -4.30
CA LYS A 273 4.73 -6.33 -4.76
C LYS A 273 4.31 -4.89 -5.09
N PRO A 274 3.24 -4.66 -5.86
CA PRO A 274 2.67 -3.32 -5.98
C PRO A 274 2.29 -2.77 -4.60
N LEU A 275 2.91 -1.67 -4.21
CA LEU A 275 2.65 -0.97 -2.94
C LEU A 275 1.83 0.29 -3.21
N PRO A 276 0.95 0.73 -2.30
CA PRO A 276 0.22 1.99 -2.45
C PRO A 276 1.16 3.16 -2.75
N LYS A 277 0.85 3.98 -3.75
CA LYS A 277 1.65 5.17 -4.03
C LYS A 277 1.33 6.31 -3.06
N TYR A 278 0.08 6.39 -2.61
CA TYR A 278 -0.42 7.44 -1.74
C TYR A 278 -1.05 6.84 -0.48
N GLU A 279 -1.03 7.60 0.61
CA GLU A 279 -1.82 7.37 1.81
C GLU A 279 -2.48 8.69 2.22
N ASN A 280 -3.81 8.67 2.33
CA ASN A 280 -4.61 9.86 2.64
C ASN A 280 -4.29 11.06 1.73
N GLY A 281 -4.04 10.81 0.44
CA GLY A 281 -3.70 11.82 -0.55
C GLY A 281 -2.24 12.28 -0.57
N THR A 282 -1.41 11.81 0.36
CA THR A 282 0.02 12.16 0.42
C THR A 282 0.87 11.05 -0.16
N GLU A 283 1.86 11.38 -1.00
CA GLU A 283 2.75 10.39 -1.61
C GLU A 283 3.59 9.70 -0.53
N ILE A 284 3.61 8.36 -0.56
CA ILE A 284 4.33 7.56 0.42
C ILE A 284 5.81 7.50 0.03
N LYS A 285 6.68 7.87 0.97
CA LYS A 285 8.12 7.64 0.84
C LYS A 285 8.45 6.22 1.29
N TYR A 286 9.03 5.43 0.39
CA TYR A 286 9.53 4.09 0.70
C TYR A 286 11.05 4.09 0.81
N THR A 287 11.58 3.29 1.72
CA THR A 287 13.02 3.05 1.87
C THR A 287 13.34 1.57 1.82
N VAL A 288 14.55 1.27 1.34
CA VAL A 288 15.08 -0.09 1.25
C VAL A 288 16.18 -0.24 2.29
N LYS A 289 16.14 -1.34 3.05
CA LYS A 289 17.19 -1.76 3.98
C LYS A 289 17.51 -3.23 3.73
N GLU A 290 18.61 -3.69 4.29
CA GLU A 290 18.95 -5.11 4.32
C GLU A 290 19.04 -5.58 5.78
N VAL A 291 18.58 -6.81 6.03
CA VAL A 291 18.88 -7.48 7.30
C VAL A 291 20.39 -7.63 7.43
N ALA A 292 20.93 -7.15 8.54
CA ALA A 292 22.37 -7.11 8.77
C ALA A 292 23.03 -8.46 8.47
N VAL A 293 24.02 -8.44 7.57
CA VAL A 293 24.85 -9.60 7.23
C VAL A 293 26.11 -9.54 8.08
N LYS A 294 26.36 -10.59 8.85
CA LYS A 294 27.52 -10.67 9.76
C LYS A 294 28.83 -10.44 8.99
N GLU A 295 29.75 -9.64 9.54
CA GLU A 295 31.05 -9.27 8.95
C GLU A 295 31.00 -8.39 7.67
N TYR A 296 29.82 -7.93 7.26
CA TYR A 296 29.65 -7.02 6.13
C TYR A 296 29.09 -5.68 6.59
N THR A 297 29.53 -4.60 5.94
CA THR A 297 28.89 -3.29 6.04
C THR A 297 27.97 -3.09 4.84
N SER A 298 26.69 -2.80 5.11
CA SER A 298 25.66 -2.62 4.07
C SER A 298 25.44 -1.15 3.77
N THR A 299 25.37 -0.81 2.48
CA THR A 299 25.00 0.53 1.99
C THR A 299 23.91 0.42 0.94
N VAL A 300 22.99 1.38 0.90
CA VAL A 300 21.90 1.43 -0.08
C VAL A 300 22.01 2.73 -0.85
N THR A 301 21.99 2.62 -2.17
CA THR A 301 22.01 3.77 -3.09
C THR A 301 20.82 3.64 -4.05
N THR A 302 20.41 4.77 -4.62
CA THR A 302 19.35 4.85 -5.62
C THR A 302 19.90 5.56 -6.85
N ASP A 303 19.68 5.00 -8.03
CA ASP A 303 20.11 5.61 -9.29
C ASP A 303 19.12 6.68 -9.79
N LYS A 304 19.41 7.26 -10.97
CA LYS A 304 18.59 8.32 -11.58
C LYS A 304 17.21 7.82 -12.04
N ASP A 305 17.08 6.52 -12.26
CA ASP A 305 15.84 5.88 -12.72
C ASP A 305 15.00 5.36 -11.54
N GLY A 306 15.46 5.59 -10.29
CA GLY A 306 14.78 5.20 -9.07
C GLY A 306 15.02 3.74 -8.66
N LYS A 307 15.97 3.05 -9.28
CA LYS A 307 16.32 1.66 -8.95
C LYS A 307 17.38 1.62 -7.84
N TYR A 308 17.20 0.68 -6.91
CA TYR A 308 18.04 0.56 -5.73
C TYR A 308 19.24 -0.36 -5.98
N THR A 309 20.39 -0.01 -5.42
CA THR A 309 21.55 -0.90 -5.29
C THR A 309 21.93 -1.05 -3.83
N VAL A 310 21.77 -2.28 -3.31
CA VAL A 310 22.22 -2.68 -1.97
C VAL A 310 23.63 -3.25 -2.12
N THR A 311 24.62 -2.67 -1.48
CA THR A 311 26.02 -3.11 -1.56
C THR A 311 26.49 -3.60 -0.20
N ASN A 312 26.98 -4.85 -0.14
CA ASN A 312 27.72 -5.34 1.02
C ASN A 312 29.21 -5.30 0.75
N GLU A 313 29.95 -4.66 1.65
CA GLU A 313 31.40 -4.58 1.60
C GLU A 313 32.01 -5.40 2.74
N TYR A 314 32.89 -6.34 2.39
CA TYR A 314 33.62 -7.15 3.36
C TYR A 314 34.87 -6.41 3.79
N THR A 315 35.04 -6.18 5.09
CA THR A 315 36.31 -5.69 5.63
C THR A 315 37.10 -6.88 6.19
N PRO A 316 38.24 -7.28 5.56
CA PRO A 316 38.98 -8.44 5.99
C PRO A 316 39.55 -8.28 7.40
N VAL A 317 39.55 -9.37 8.18
CA VAL A 317 40.27 -9.42 9.46
C VAL A 317 41.77 -9.43 9.19
N LYS A 318 42.48 -8.42 9.68
CA LYS A 318 43.93 -8.28 9.56
C LYS A 318 44.67 -8.84 10.77
N THR A 319 45.90 -9.29 10.59
CA THR A 319 46.84 -9.74 11.61
C THR A 319 48.23 -9.11 11.41
N SER A 320 49.15 -9.34 12.34
CA SER A 320 50.56 -8.98 12.20
C SER A 320 51.47 -10.12 12.68
N VAL A 321 52.68 -10.15 12.13
CA VAL A 321 53.74 -11.08 12.50
C VAL A 321 54.91 -10.28 13.05
N LYS A 322 55.40 -10.65 14.25
CA LYS A 322 56.53 -10.00 14.93
C LYS A 322 57.59 -11.03 15.28
N GLY A 323 58.85 -10.66 15.09
CA GLY A 323 59.99 -11.53 15.36
C GLY A 323 61.19 -10.79 15.92
N LYS A 324 62.09 -11.54 16.55
CA LYS A 324 63.38 -11.06 17.03
C LYS A 324 64.52 -11.80 16.35
N LYS A 325 65.61 -11.07 16.11
CA LYS A 325 66.88 -11.62 15.68
C LYS A 325 67.79 -11.83 16.89
N ILE A 326 68.32 -13.04 17.02
CA ILE A 326 69.24 -13.47 18.07
C ILE A 326 70.57 -13.86 17.41
N TRP A 327 71.67 -13.42 18.00
CA TRP A 327 73.02 -13.75 17.58
C TRP A 327 73.68 -14.66 18.61
N LYS A 328 74.19 -15.82 18.17
CA LYS A 328 75.01 -16.76 18.93
C LYS A 328 76.43 -16.78 18.33
N ASP A 329 77.21 -15.74 18.60
CA ASP A 329 78.51 -15.45 17.98
C ASP A 329 79.53 -14.83 18.96
N GLU A 330 79.44 -15.21 20.24
CA GLU A 330 80.32 -14.70 21.31
C GLU A 330 80.38 -13.16 21.36
N ASP A 331 79.22 -12.51 21.22
CA ASP A 331 79.11 -11.04 21.16
C ASP A 331 79.94 -10.40 20.02
N ASN A 332 79.83 -10.98 18.83
CA ASN A 332 80.52 -10.53 17.62
C ASN A 332 82.06 -10.49 17.78
N LYS A 333 82.63 -11.46 18.51
CA LYS A 333 84.08 -11.56 18.74
C LYS A 333 84.92 -11.53 17.46
N ASP A 334 84.43 -12.16 16.40
CA ASP A 334 85.12 -12.24 15.10
C ASP A 334 84.83 -11.05 14.18
N GLY A 335 83.96 -10.11 14.60
CA GLY A 335 83.69 -8.87 13.88
C GLY A 335 82.94 -9.03 12.55
N ILE A 336 82.39 -10.22 12.27
CA ILE A 336 81.72 -10.55 11.00
C ILE A 336 80.20 -10.33 11.01
N ARG A 337 79.60 -9.94 12.14
CA ARG A 337 78.16 -9.68 12.24
C ARG A 337 77.78 -8.54 11.28
N PRO A 338 76.83 -8.74 10.34
CA PRO A 338 76.41 -7.69 9.43
C PRO A 338 75.67 -6.57 10.16
N ALA A 339 75.65 -5.38 9.56
CA ALA A 339 74.92 -4.23 10.11
C ALA A 339 73.39 -4.45 10.14
N SER A 340 72.86 -5.32 9.28
CA SER A 340 71.44 -5.69 9.25
C SER A 340 71.23 -7.04 8.58
N ILE A 341 70.04 -7.60 8.76
CA ILE A 341 69.55 -8.77 8.02
C ILE A 341 68.26 -8.41 7.29
N THR A 342 67.95 -9.17 6.24
CA THR A 342 66.66 -9.10 5.56
C THR A 342 65.85 -10.36 5.86
N VAL A 343 64.65 -10.18 6.40
CA VAL A 343 63.70 -11.25 6.67
C VAL A 343 62.60 -11.21 5.63
N LYS A 344 62.28 -12.36 5.04
CA LYS A 344 61.16 -12.54 4.12
C LYS A 344 59.98 -13.18 4.83
N LEU A 345 58.78 -12.73 4.49
CA LEU A 345 57.53 -13.34 4.97
C LEU A 345 57.04 -14.37 3.96
N LEU A 346 56.72 -15.57 4.45
CA LEU A 346 56.03 -16.59 3.67
C LEU A 346 54.58 -16.71 4.14
N ALA A 347 53.67 -16.94 3.20
CA ALA A 347 52.27 -17.30 3.45
C ALA A 347 52.04 -18.71 2.90
N ASP A 348 51.60 -19.63 3.75
CA ASP A 348 51.43 -21.05 3.41
C ASP A 348 52.67 -21.68 2.73
N GLY A 349 53.86 -21.26 3.16
CA GLY A 349 55.13 -21.74 2.63
C GLY A 349 55.58 -21.11 1.30
N GLN A 350 54.85 -20.12 0.76
CA GLN A 350 55.25 -19.38 -0.44
C GLN A 350 55.73 -17.96 -0.08
N ASP A 351 56.80 -17.49 -0.74
CA ASP A 351 57.32 -16.13 -0.55
C ASP A 351 56.27 -15.09 -0.96
N THR A 352 55.92 -14.20 -0.03
CA THR A 352 54.93 -13.13 -0.27
C THR A 352 55.51 -11.93 -1.01
N GLY A 353 56.84 -11.90 -1.21
CA GLY A 353 57.58 -10.74 -1.71
C GLY A 353 57.72 -9.61 -0.68
N LYS A 354 57.14 -9.75 0.52
CA LYS A 354 57.29 -8.79 1.62
C LYS A 354 58.57 -9.07 2.39
N THR A 355 59.37 -8.03 2.61
CA THR A 355 60.61 -8.09 3.40
C THR A 355 60.58 -7.11 4.57
N ALA A 356 61.23 -7.45 5.67
CA ALA A 356 61.51 -6.56 6.78
C ALA A 356 63.01 -6.60 7.12
N VAL A 357 63.54 -5.49 7.64
CA VAL A 357 64.95 -5.37 8.01
C VAL A 357 65.06 -5.36 9.53
N ALA A 358 65.97 -6.16 10.08
CA ALA A 358 66.35 -6.10 11.49
C ALA A 358 67.81 -5.67 11.60
N SER A 359 68.09 -4.73 12.51
CA SER A 359 69.41 -4.18 12.75
C SER A 359 69.55 -3.74 14.20
N GLU A 360 70.74 -3.31 14.61
CA GLU A 360 70.94 -2.74 15.94
C GLU A 360 70.02 -1.54 16.21
N ALA A 361 69.79 -0.70 15.19
CA ALA A 361 68.88 0.44 15.29
C ALA A 361 67.42 0.04 15.54
N THR A 362 66.99 -1.15 15.10
CA THR A 362 65.63 -1.67 15.39
C THR A 362 65.60 -2.54 16.66
N GLY A 363 66.68 -2.55 17.45
CA GLY A 363 66.84 -3.46 18.58
C GLY A 363 66.79 -4.93 18.16
N TRP A 364 67.21 -5.23 16.93
CA TRP A 364 67.14 -6.55 16.31
C TRP A 364 65.73 -7.14 16.30
N THR A 365 64.72 -6.30 16.04
CA THR A 365 63.32 -6.72 15.86
C THR A 365 62.80 -6.35 14.48
N TYR A 366 61.74 -7.06 14.04
CA TYR A 366 61.03 -6.78 12.80
C TYR A 366 59.54 -7.09 12.93
N GLU A 367 58.73 -6.46 12.08
CA GLU A 367 57.27 -6.62 12.05
C GLU A 367 56.73 -6.58 10.62
N PHE A 368 55.71 -7.40 10.35
CA PHE A 368 54.85 -7.33 9.18
C PHE A 368 53.42 -7.03 9.64
N THR A 369 52.84 -5.90 9.22
CA THR A 369 51.47 -5.48 9.56
C THR A 369 50.49 -5.60 8.40
N GLY A 370 49.19 -5.53 8.70
CA GLY A 370 48.14 -5.49 7.69
C GLY A 370 47.99 -6.78 6.86
N LEU A 371 48.44 -7.89 7.43
CA LEU A 371 48.39 -9.20 6.79
C LEU A 371 46.97 -9.77 6.85
N ASP A 372 46.47 -10.36 5.77
CA ASP A 372 45.18 -11.04 5.82
C ASP A 372 45.28 -12.25 6.74
N ARG A 373 44.31 -12.42 7.64
CA ARG A 373 44.28 -13.58 8.54
C ARG A 373 43.82 -14.85 7.83
N TYR A 374 42.93 -14.72 6.84
CA TYR A 374 42.33 -15.84 6.14
C TYR A 374 42.56 -15.73 4.63
N LYS A 375 42.81 -16.88 3.99
CA LYS A 375 42.84 -17.03 2.53
C LYS A 375 41.47 -17.42 2.00
N ASP A 376 41.43 -17.77 0.72
CA ASP A 376 40.25 -18.19 0.03
C ASP A 376 39.44 -19.23 0.83
N GLN A 377 38.13 -19.06 0.92
CA GLN A 377 37.18 -19.93 1.64
C GLN A 377 37.30 -19.94 3.17
N GLY A 378 38.03 -18.99 3.76
CA GLY A 378 38.04 -18.78 5.20
C GLY A 378 39.04 -19.67 5.96
N THR A 379 39.98 -20.29 5.24
CA THR A 379 41.10 -21.02 5.84
C THR A 379 42.12 -20.02 6.40
N GLU A 380 42.62 -20.22 7.62
CA GLU A 380 43.64 -19.33 8.21
C GLU A 380 44.97 -19.43 7.44
N ILE A 381 45.57 -18.30 7.11
CA ILE A 381 46.88 -18.23 6.44
C ILE A 381 47.97 -18.58 7.45
N LYS A 382 48.78 -19.58 7.14
CA LYS A 382 49.94 -19.93 7.97
C LYS A 382 51.13 -19.07 7.55
N TYR A 383 51.38 -18.01 8.32
CA TYR A 383 52.59 -17.20 8.13
C TYR A 383 53.81 -17.87 8.74
N SER A 384 54.94 -17.78 8.04
CA SER A 384 56.27 -18.12 8.54
C SER A 384 57.30 -17.12 8.01
N VAL A 385 58.53 -17.18 8.50
CA VAL A 385 59.61 -16.26 8.12
C VAL A 385 60.85 -17.03 7.70
N VAL A 386 61.60 -16.48 6.77
CA VAL A 386 62.92 -16.98 6.38
C VAL A 386 63.91 -15.83 6.30
N GLU A 387 65.14 -16.06 6.74
CA GLU A 387 66.22 -15.09 6.57
C GLU A 387 66.83 -15.21 5.18
N VAL A 388 67.21 -14.08 4.58
CA VAL A 388 68.15 -14.11 3.44
C VAL A 388 69.50 -14.59 3.98
N PRO A 389 70.16 -15.58 3.35
CA PRO A 389 71.41 -16.16 3.86
C PRO A 389 72.45 -15.10 4.25
N VAL A 390 73.05 -15.29 5.42
CA VAL A 390 74.12 -14.44 5.96
C VAL A 390 75.43 -15.23 5.93
N ASP A 391 76.43 -14.72 5.22
CA ASP A 391 77.73 -15.38 5.07
C ASP A 391 78.38 -15.62 6.44
N GLY A 392 78.91 -16.83 6.64
CA GLY A 392 79.56 -17.24 7.88
C GLY A 392 78.61 -17.68 9.00
N TYR A 393 77.29 -17.65 8.81
CA TYR A 393 76.32 -18.03 9.83
C TYR A 393 75.40 -19.16 9.38
N THR A 394 74.99 -19.98 10.35
CA THR A 394 73.88 -20.94 10.18
C THR A 394 72.62 -20.36 10.83
N SER A 395 71.53 -20.26 10.05
CA SER A 395 70.25 -19.70 10.50
C SER A 395 69.27 -20.80 10.93
N GLU A 396 68.60 -20.57 12.06
CA GLU A 396 67.50 -21.39 12.58
C GLU A 396 66.29 -20.50 12.92
N VAL A 397 65.08 -20.96 12.57
CA VAL A 397 63.83 -20.24 12.82
C VAL A 397 62.97 -21.02 13.81
N GLU A 398 62.65 -20.39 14.95
CA GLU A 398 61.73 -20.93 15.96
C GLU A 398 60.53 -19.99 16.11
N GLY A 399 59.36 -20.45 15.66
CA GLY A 399 58.17 -19.60 15.52
C GLY A 399 58.43 -18.47 14.52
N PHE A 400 58.63 -17.25 15.04
CA PHE A 400 59.00 -16.08 14.25
C PHE A 400 60.33 -15.46 14.70
N ASN A 401 61.09 -16.11 15.58
CA ASN A 401 62.42 -15.63 15.96
C ASN A 401 63.46 -16.33 15.10
N ILE A 402 64.51 -15.59 14.73
CA ILE A 402 65.61 -16.09 13.91
C ILE A 402 66.87 -16.08 14.76
N THR A 403 67.56 -17.20 14.84
CA THR A 403 68.85 -17.32 15.53
C THR A 403 69.95 -17.60 14.51
N ASN A 404 70.96 -16.73 14.43
CA ASN A 404 72.18 -17.05 13.69
C ASN A 404 73.27 -17.50 14.64
N THR A 405 73.85 -18.65 14.32
CA THR A 405 74.98 -19.21 15.05
C THR A 405 76.23 -19.13 14.18
N HIS A 406 77.29 -18.53 14.72
CA HIS A 406 78.62 -18.60 14.14
C HIS A 406 79.45 -19.58 14.97
N THR A 407 80.13 -20.50 14.31
CA THR A 407 81.12 -21.37 14.94
C THR A 407 82.46 -21.08 14.27
N PRO A 408 83.44 -20.50 14.98
CA PRO A 408 84.74 -20.19 14.41
C PRO A 408 85.42 -21.46 13.90
N GLU A 409 86.03 -21.41 12.72
CA GLU A 409 86.94 -22.47 12.30
C GLU A 409 88.15 -22.48 13.25
N LYS A 410 88.48 -23.65 13.81
CA LYS A 410 89.70 -23.80 14.61
C LYS A 410 90.91 -23.43 13.73
N PRO A 411 91.89 -22.65 14.23
CA PRO A 411 93.09 -22.33 13.46
C PRO A 411 93.79 -23.62 13.02
N ASN A 412 94.01 -23.77 11.72
CA ASN A 412 94.95 -24.77 11.23
C ASN A 412 96.35 -24.42 11.77
N GLU A 413 97.03 -25.40 12.37
CA GLU A 413 98.43 -25.24 12.80
C GLU A 413 99.31 -24.79 11.62
N PRO A 414 100.29 -23.89 11.84
CA PRO A 414 101.16 -23.41 10.77
C PRO A 414 102.01 -24.54 10.16
N GLY A 415 101.80 -24.81 8.88
CA GLY A 415 102.61 -25.73 8.08
C GLY A 415 104.07 -25.27 7.96
N LYS A 416 104.97 -26.25 8.04
CA LYS A 416 106.43 -26.13 7.88
C LYS A 416 106.80 -25.70 6.43
N PRO A 417 107.86 -24.89 6.20
CA PRO A 417 108.19 -24.37 4.86
C PRO A 417 108.70 -25.45 3.88
N ASN A 418 108.34 -25.29 2.60
CA ASN A 418 108.74 -26.13 1.46
C ASN A 418 110.14 -25.81 0.92
N GLU A 419 110.84 -26.84 0.45
CA GLU A 419 111.99 -26.79 -0.47
C GLU A 419 111.88 -27.96 -1.50
N PRO A 420 112.59 -27.95 -2.65
CA PRO A 420 111.94 -27.93 -3.98
C PRO A 420 111.95 -29.26 -4.76
N SER A 421 111.33 -29.18 -5.94
CA SER A 421 110.82 -30.18 -6.89
C SER A 421 111.77 -31.25 -7.46
N LYS A 422 111.14 -32.43 -7.70
CA LYS A 422 111.46 -33.67 -8.49
C LYS A 422 112.36 -33.54 -9.75
N PRO A 423 113.04 -34.63 -10.22
CA PRO A 423 112.42 -35.64 -11.12
C PRO A 423 112.94 -37.12 -10.97
N ASN A 424 112.07 -38.14 -10.84
CA ASN A 424 111.62 -39.20 -11.81
C ASN A 424 112.38 -40.55 -11.85
N GLU A 425 111.72 -41.60 -11.29
CA GLU A 425 111.52 -43.04 -11.70
C GLU A 425 112.68 -43.93 -12.21
N PRO A 426 112.55 -45.30 -12.30
CA PRO A 426 111.50 -46.25 -11.86
C PRO A 426 112.03 -47.54 -11.15
N GLY A 427 111.13 -48.37 -10.59
CA GLY A 427 111.42 -49.81 -10.35
C GLY A 427 110.70 -50.50 -9.18
N LYS A 428 109.63 -51.24 -9.46
CA LYS A 428 109.16 -52.43 -8.69
C LYS A 428 109.77 -53.69 -9.36
N PRO A 429 109.77 -54.93 -8.79
CA PRO A 429 108.92 -55.46 -7.70
C PRO A 429 109.59 -56.45 -6.71
N GLY A 430 108.86 -56.83 -5.65
CA GLY A 430 109.12 -58.07 -4.90
C GLY A 430 108.19 -58.26 -3.68
N GLN A 431 107.22 -59.19 -3.78
CA GLN A 431 106.42 -59.73 -2.65
C GLN A 431 107.31 -60.72 -1.84
N LYS A 432 107.06 -61.03 -0.55
CA LYS A 432 106.00 -61.92 0.01
C LYS A 432 106.33 -62.21 1.52
N PRO A 433 105.60 -63.08 2.27
CA PRO A 433 104.52 -62.78 3.23
C PRO A 433 104.81 -63.19 4.71
N GLN A 434 103.92 -62.85 5.67
CA GLN A 434 103.40 -63.79 6.69
C GLN A 434 102.26 -63.19 7.57
N LEU A 435 101.43 -64.11 8.06
CA LEU A 435 100.07 -64.02 8.63
C LEU A 435 100.06 -63.77 10.18
N PRO A 436 98.97 -64.06 10.92
CA PRO A 436 97.78 -63.24 11.21
C PRO A 436 97.66 -62.92 12.71
N ASN A 437 96.68 -62.10 13.13
CA ASN A 437 96.00 -62.39 14.40
C ASN A 437 94.57 -61.85 14.47
N THR A 438 93.74 -62.72 15.04
CA THR A 438 92.29 -62.74 15.20
C THR A 438 91.77 -61.85 16.32
N GLY A 439 90.54 -61.34 16.18
CA GLY A 439 89.79 -60.70 17.26
C GLY A 439 88.36 -60.35 16.84
N GLU A 440 87.42 -61.18 17.25
CA GLU A 440 86.02 -61.27 16.87
C GLU A 440 85.09 -60.45 17.81
N LYS A 441 83.83 -60.24 17.36
CA LYS A 441 82.58 -59.94 18.12
C LYS A 441 82.25 -58.45 18.37
N ALA A 442 81.00 -57.98 18.24
CA ALA A 442 79.74 -58.55 17.77
C ALA A 442 78.77 -57.38 17.48
N SER A 443 77.91 -57.55 16.47
CA SER A 443 76.69 -56.77 16.32
C SER A 443 75.65 -57.23 17.35
N ASN A 444 74.84 -56.33 17.88
CA ASN A 444 73.50 -56.66 18.36
C ASN A 444 72.52 -55.53 18.00
N VAL A 445 71.64 -55.86 17.06
CA VAL A 445 70.33 -55.27 16.84
C VAL A 445 69.38 -55.81 17.91
N ALA A 446 68.51 -54.94 18.46
CA ALA A 446 67.07 -55.18 18.77
C ALA A 446 66.65 -54.48 20.09
N VAL A 447 65.74 -53.49 20.01
CA VAL A 447 64.28 -53.58 20.30
C VAL A 447 63.96 -53.22 21.76
N VAL A 448 63.11 -52.22 21.98
CA VAL A 448 61.77 -52.33 22.62
C VAL A 448 61.22 -50.92 22.91
N ALA A 449 59.99 -50.74 22.45
CA ALA A 449 59.10 -49.63 22.69
C ALA A 449 58.61 -49.54 24.15
N GLY A 450 58.18 -48.34 24.54
CA GLY A 450 57.25 -48.17 25.65
C GLY A 450 57.53 -46.91 26.46
N LEU A 451 56.62 -45.93 26.36
CA LEU A 451 55.67 -45.62 27.43
C LEU A 451 54.94 -44.31 27.08
N ALA A 452 53.70 -44.46 26.65
CA ALA A 452 52.68 -43.43 26.73
C ALA A 452 52.00 -43.57 28.10
N LEU A 453 52.02 -42.52 28.93
CA LEU A 453 51.00 -42.21 29.95
C LEU A 453 51.42 -40.96 30.73
N MET A 454 50.57 -39.93 30.68
CA MET A 454 50.34 -38.89 31.71
C MET A 454 49.10 -38.12 31.22
N ALA A 455 47.91 -38.48 31.69
CA ALA A 455 47.25 -37.93 32.87
C ALA A 455 46.14 -36.96 32.44
N VAL A 456 44.93 -37.51 32.23
CA VAL A 456 43.68 -36.76 32.15
C VAL A 456 43.07 -36.72 33.55
N THR A 457 42.92 -35.53 34.11
CA THR A 457 42.13 -35.30 35.33
C THR A 457 41.23 -34.08 35.16
N GLY A 458 39.97 -34.25 35.58
CA GLY A 458 38.97 -33.21 35.81
C GLY A 458 38.00 -33.01 34.63
N GLY A 459 36.69 -33.21 34.73
CA GLY A 459 35.82 -33.57 35.85
C GLY A 459 34.38 -33.41 35.34
N LEU A 460 33.60 -34.49 35.35
CA LEU A 460 32.17 -34.49 35.03
C LEU A 460 31.40 -34.52 36.36
N TYR A 461 30.69 -33.45 36.67
CA TYR A 461 29.69 -33.43 37.74
C TYR A 461 28.29 -33.66 37.18
N PHE A 462 27.52 -34.43 37.94
CA PHE A 462 26.30 -35.13 37.58
C PHE A 462 25.03 -34.26 37.69
N VAL A 463 24.08 -34.57 36.79
CA VAL A 463 22.61 -34.66 37.00
C VAL A 463 21.82 -33.40 37.36
N SER A 464 20.96 -32.98 36.42
CA SER A 464 19.72 -32.26 36.72
C SER A 464 18.55 -33.24 36.80
N ARG A 465 17.77 -33.10 37.87
CA ARG A 465 16.51 -33.79 38.14
C ARG A 465 15.35 -33.05 37.46
N LYS A 466 14.42 -33.83 36.91
CA LYS A 466 13.01 -33.47 36.69
C LYS A 466 12.37 -32.89 37.96
N ASN A 467 11.52 -31.87 37.80
CA ASN A 467 10.13 -31.90 38.24
C ASN A 467 9.32 -30.67 37.78
N LYS A 468 8.10 -30.96 37.30
CA LYS A 468 6.88 -30.16 37.11
C LYS A 468 6.90 -28.96 36.17
#